data_AF-C3ZXR5-F1
#
_entry.id   AF-C3ZXR5-F1
#
_cell.length_a   1.000
_cell.length_b   1.000
_cell.length_c   1.000
_cell.angle_alpha   90.00
_cell.angle_beta   90.00
_cell.angle_gamma   90.00
#
_symmetry.space_group_name_H-M   'P 1'
#
loop_
_entity.id
_entity.type
_entity.pdbx_description
1 polymer ?
#
loop_
_entity_poly.entity_id
_entity_poly.type
_entity_poly.pdbx_seq_one_letter_code
_entity_poly.pdbx_strand_id
1 'polypeptide(L)'
;MAGLQDTDVRRYFDDVVDNAKHDWEDLAYRLDIPTPDIRATDRTRRSDPTQCCRDVLNLWVGMNGRGATLDILKDALAGCKHQDVVDIIESKTTSTHLTGGKRPQEDGLHASETTDLRRVFLLVKEKLGVRWKDVARALDFEEADIDVFTYKHRDPRNACMDMLEEWRQRGRGATLEVLKEALETAGRMDVVDAIIEHEDEFKVKRPRGTLTRHRSTQLQIARNSEQKRVFISYTVDPYIDPTRTSRQRDSHIALQRERVRALSDALRINGVDCVIDQYVEQNPPNIWTRWTEDELHMADYVLMICTSNYLQCVTGKKDEEATSEYKVRFEGKVIYAQLADPKAHEKFLPVFFDEINRDDVPSVFQAAHFYGPIERDPRYGQDKFDQLFCKIVGSAPKEKLPPPVGNIPPGLVPVPRRT
;
A
#
# COMPACT_ATOMS: atom_id res chain seq x y z
N MET A 1 -36.69 13.82 28.97
CA MET A 1 -36.74 12.38 28.64
C MET A 1 -36.91 12.25 27.14
N ALA A 2 -35.84 11.95 26.41
CA ALA A 2 -35.88 11.64 24.98
C ALA A 2 -35.08 10.35 24.78
N GLY A 3 -35.75 9.32 24.27
CA GLY A 3 -35.25 7.95 24.18
C GLY A 3 -34.10 7.81 23.18
N LEU A 4 -33.07 7.10 23.63
CA LEU A 4 -31.99 6.56 22.81
C LEU A 4 -32.58 5.59 21.78
N GLN A 5 -32.53 5.91 20.49
CA GLN A 5 -32.64 4.89 19.46
C GLN A 5 -31.29 4.16 19.39
N ASP A 6 -31.20 3.05 20.11
CA ASP A 6 -30.13 2.07 19.98
C ASP A 6 -30.26 1.45 18.58
N THR A 7 -29.28 1.66 17.71
CA THR A 7 -29.31 1.11 16.35
C THR A 7 -28.87 -0.35 16.43
N ASP A 8 -29.83 -1.26 16.63
CA ASP A 8 -29.56 -2.69 16.79
C ASP A 8 -28.75 -3.23 15.61
N VAL A 9 -27.51 -3.66 15.89
CA VAL A 9 -26.54 -4.20 14.92
C VAL A 9 -27.08 -5.43 14.20
N ARG A 10 -28.03 -6.15 14.81
CA ARG A 10 -28.69 -7.33 14.24
C ARG A 10 -29.39 -7.06 12.91
N ARG A 11 -29.76 -5.81 12.61
CA ARG A 11 -30.42 -5.45 11.34
C ARG A 11 -29.54 -5.61 10.10
N TYR A 12 -28.22 -5.76 10.28
CA TYR A 12 -27.26 -5.96 9.20
C TYR A 12 -26.83 -7.41 9.04
N PHE A 13 -27.31 -8.32 9.89
CA PHE A 13 -26.86 -9.71 9.85
C PHE A 13 -27.27 -10.43 8.57
N ASP A 14 -28.42 -10.08 7.99
CA ASP A 14 -28.81 -10.62 6.68
C ASP A 14 -27.82 -10.22 5.59
N ASP A 15 -27.43 -8.94 5.53
CA ASP A 15 -26.44 -8.46 4.56
C ASP A 15 -25.07 -9.14 4.75
N VAL A 16 -24.67 -9.37 6.00
CA VAL A 16 -23.42 -10.06 6.31
C VAL A 16 -23.48 -11.54 5.96
N VAL A 17 -24.58 -12.21 6.29
CA VAL A 17 -24.75 -13.64 6.00
C VAL A 17 -24.84 -13.87 4.49
N ASP A 18 -25.53 -13.01 3.75
CA ASP A 18 -25.71 -13.20 2.31
C ASP A 18 -24.39 -13.08 1.53
N ASN A 19 -23.45 -12.27 2.03
CA ASN A 19 -22.21 -11.95 1.32
C ASN A 19 -20.94 -12.58 1.94
N ALA A 20 -20.91 -12.84 3.25
CA ALA A 20 -19.74 -13.33 3.98
C ALA A 20 -19.92 -14.70 4.66
N LYS A 21 -21.04 -15.41 4.40
CA LYS A 21 -21.31 -16.74 5.01
C LYS A 21 -20.22 -17.78 4.81
N HIS A 22 -19.42 -17.69 3.75
CA HIS A 22 -18.37 -18.67 3.46
C HIS A 22 -17.10 -18.45 4.30
N ASP A 23 -16.91 -17.25 4.86
CA ASP A 23 -15.76 -16.88 5.69
C ASP A 23 -16.17 -16.67 7.16
N TRP A 24 -17.25 -17.34 7.57
CA TRP A 24 -17.87 -17.17 8.88
C TRP A 24 -16.96 -17.58 10.03
N GLU A 25 -16.06 -18.54 9.82
CA GLU A 25 -15.06 -18.97 10.81
C GLU A 25 -14.01 -17.88 11.03
N ASP A 26 -13.45 -17.33 9.94
CA ASP A 26 -12.49 -16.21 9.99
C ASP A 26 -13.14 -14.96 10.61
N LEU A 27 -14.43 -14.74 10.34
CA LEU A 27 -15.22 -13.69 10.97
C LEU A 27 -15.37 -13.94 12.48
N ALA A 28 -15.67 -15.17 12.90
CA ALA A 28 -15.81 -15.55 14.31
C ALA A 28 -14.50 -15.35 15.10
N TYR A 29 -13.36 -15.73 14.51
CA TYR A 29 -12.05 -15.53 15.11
C TYR A 29 -11.70 -14.05 15.27
N ARG A 30 -12.08 -13.20 14.30
CA ARG A 30 -11.87 -11.74 14.36
C ARG A 30 -12.80 -11.03 15.34
N LEU A 31 -13.96 -11.60 15.59
CA LEU A 31 -14.91 -11.12 16.60
C LEU A 31 -14.58 -11.60 18.03
N ASP A 32 -13.42 -12.23 18.23
CA ASP A 32 -12.92 -12.77 19.50
C ASP A 32 -13.85 -13.81 20.12
N ILE A 33 -14.54 -14.60 19.28
CA ILE A 33 -15.34 -15.73 19.76
C ILE A 33 -14.40 -16.91 20.11
N PRO A 34 -14.55 -17.53 21.28
CA PRO A 34 -13.74 -18.68 21.66
C PRO A 34 -13.88 -19.86 20.69
N THR A 35 -12.75 -20.48 20.33
CA THR A 35 -12.70 -21.66 19.45
C THR A 35 -13.63 -22.81 19.88
N PRO A 36 -13.83 -23.13 21.18
CA PRO A 36 -14.81 -24.13 21.60
C PRO A 36 -16.24 -23.81 21.15
N ASP A 37 -16.62 -22.54 21.16
CA ASP A 37 -17.97 -22.09 20.79
C ASP A 37 -18.14 -22.05 19.26
N ILE A 38 -17.10 -21.68 18.51
CA ILE A 38 -17.06 -21.79 17.04
C ILE A 38 -17.27 -23.25 16.61
N ARG A 39 -16.56 -24.18 17.25
CA ARG A 39 -16.66 -25.62 16.99
C ARG A 39 -18.01 -26.20 17.39
N ALA A 40 -18.61 -25.69 18.47
CA ALA A 40 -19.95 -26.09 18.89
C ALA A 40 -21.00 -25.65 17.84
N THR A 41 -20.86 -24.44 17.29
CA THR A 41 -21.74 -23.93 16.22
C THR A 41 -21.64 -24.76 14.94
N ASP A 42 -20.44 -25.06 14.45
CA ASP A 42 -20.24 -25.90 13.24
C ASP A 42 -20.86 -27.30 13.38
N ARG A 43 -20.58 -27.97 14.51
CA ARG A 43 -21.12 -29.31 14.80
C ARG A 43 -22.63 -29.34 14.92
N THR A 44 -23.22 -28.29 15.50
CA THR A 44 -24.68 -28.20 15.71
C THR A 44 -25.41 -27.95 14.40
N ARG A 45 -24.79 -27.22 13.45
CA ARG A 45 -25.41 -26.82 12.18
C ARG A 45 -24.99 -27.64 10.97
N ARG A 46 -24.22 -28.72 11.16
CA ARG A 46 -23.77 -29.65 10.12
C ARG A 46 -23.14 -28.93 8.91
N SER A 47 -22.31 -27.92 9.17
CA SER A 47 -21.58 -27.18 8.15
C SER A 47 -22.45 -26.40 7.15
N ASP A 48 -23.66 -25.97 7.53
CA ASP A 48 -24.40 -24.94 6.78
C ASP A 48 -23.77 -23.56 7.04
N PRO A 49 -23.05 -22.96 6.07
CA PRO A 49 -22.29 -21.72 6.28
C PRO A 49 -23.21 -20.53 6.59
N THR A 50 -24.43 -20.55 6.06
CA THR A 50 -25.43 -19.48 6.25
C THR A 50 -25.85 -19.43 7.71
N GLN A 51 -26.18 -20.59 8.26
CA GLN A 51 -26.67 -20.70 9.62
C GLN A 51 -25.54 -20.59 10.64
N CYS A 52 -24.34 -21.09 10.33
CA CYS A 52 -23.16 -20.92 11.16
C CYS A 52 -22.77 -19.45 11.29
N CYS A 53 -22.74 -18.69 10.18
CA CYS A 53 -22.46 -17.27 10.19
C CYS A 53 -23.47 -16.49 11.03
N ARG A 54 -24.76 -16.81 10.90
CA ARG A 54 -25.82 -16.15 11.65
C ARG A 54 -25.74 -16.45 13.15
N ASP A 55 -25.43 -17.68 13.52
CA ASP A 55 -25.30 -18.09 14.92
C ASP A 55 -24.05 -17.48 15.58
N VAL A 56 -22.93 -17.40 14.86
CA VAL A 56 -21.70 -16.71 15.30
C VAL A 56 -21.94 -15.23 15.57
N LEU A 57 -22.64 -14.53 14.68
CA LEU A 57 -22.97 -13.12 14.86
C LEU A 57 -23.89 -12.89 16.07
N ASN A 58 -24.87 -13.79 16.27
CA ASN A 58 -25.75 -13.73 17.43
C ASN A 58 -25.01 -14.07 18.74
N LEU A 59 -24.11 -15.03 18.71
CA LEU A 59 -23.27 -15.40 19.85
C LEU A 59 -22.37 -14.24 20.25
N TRP A 60 -21.72 -13.59 19.27
CA TRP A 60 -20.92 -12.39 19.49
C TRP A 60 -21.71 -11.25 20.16
N VAL A 61 -22.93 -10.95 19.68
CA VAL A 61 -23.80 -9.94 20.32
C VAL A 61 -24.24 -10.39 21.72
N GLY A 62 -24.50 -11.67 21.92
CA GLY A 62 -24.87 -12.24 23.22
C GLY A 62 -23.74 -12.11 24.25
N MET A 63 -22.49 -12.36 23.85
CA MET A 63 -21.31 -12.29 24.70
C MET A 63 -20.92 -10.84 25.03
N ASN A 64 -21.02 -9.93 24.07
CA ASN A 64 -20.52 -8.57 24.21
C ASN A 64 -21.61 -7.53 24.56
N GLY A 65 -22.89 -7.87 24.46
CA GLY A 65 -24.01 -7.00 24.85
C GLY A 65 -23.96 -5.63 24.16
N ARG A 66 -23.90 -4.53 24.94
CA ARG A 66 -23.75 -3.16 24.40
C ARG A 66 -22.36 -2.85 23.84
N GLY A 67 -21.39 -3.72 24.05
CA GLY A 67 -20.05 -3.64 23.47
C GLY A 67 -19.96 -4.21 22.05
N ALA A 68 -21.00 -4.89 21.56
CA ALA A 68 -21.08 -5.35 20.18
C ALA A 68 -21.50 -4.19 19.26
N THR A 69 -20.54 -3.32 18.92
CA THR A 69 -20.81 -2.14 18.09
C THR A 69 -20.67 -2.45 16.60
N LEU A 70 -21.35 -1.64 15.78
CA LEU A 70 -21.27 -1.76 14.32
C LEU A 70 -19.84 -1.58 13.80
N ASP A 71 -19.02 -0.76 14.47
CA ASP A 71 -17.62 -0.52 14.11
C ASP A 71 -16.77 -1.79 14.27
N ILE A 72 -16.99 -2.57 15.34
CA ILE A 72 -16.28 -3.84 15.56
C ILE A 72 -16.69 -4.87 14.50
N LEU A 73 -17.98 -4.90 14.12
CA LEU A 73 -18.45 -5.78 13.04
C LEU A 73 -17.84 -5.39 11.69
N LYS A 74 -17.77 -4.10 11.37
CA LYS A 74 -17.16 -3.60 10.14
C LYS A 74 -15.66 -3.89 10.08
N ASP A 75 -14.93 -3.67 11.17
CA ASP A 75 -13.50 -3.97 11.24
C ASP A 75 -13.23 -5.46 11.03
N ALA A 76 -14.07 -6.33 11.60
CA ALA A 76 -13.96 -7.77 11.39
C ALA A 76 -14.26 -8.17 9.93
N LEU A 77 -15.28 -7.57 9.30
CA LEU A 77 -15.64 -7.83 7.90
C LEU A 77 -14.58 -7.32 6.91
N ALA A 78 -14.05 -6.12 7.12
CA ALA A 78 -12.93 -5.58 6.34
C ALA A 78 -11.70 -6.48 6.47
N GLY A 79 -11.45 -7.02 7.68
CA GLY A 79 -10.41 -8.01 7.93
C GLY A 79 -10.61 -9.33 7.16
N CYS A 80 -11.85 -9.74 6.95
CA CYS A 80 -12.21 -10.88 6.09
C CYS A 80 -12.23 -10.55 4.59
N LYS A 81 -11.77 -9.36 4.19
CA LYS A 81 -11.79 -8.85 2.80
C LYS A 81 -13.19 -8.60 2.23
N HIS A 82 -14.21 -8.50 3.08
CA HIS A 82 -15.60 -8.18 2.71
C HIS A 82 -15.88 -6.68 2.83
N GLN A 83 -15.05 -5.85 2.17
CA GLN A 83 -15.19 -4.39 2.20
C GLN A 83 -16.46 -3.90 1.48
N ASP A 84 -16.91 -4.65 0.48
CA ASP A 84 -18.18 -4.47 -0.20
C ASP A 84 -19.38 -4.54 0.76
N VAL A 85 -19.36 -5.45 1.73
CA VAL A 85 -20.38 -5.55 2.78
C VAL A 85 -20.32 -4.36 3.75
N VAL A 86 -19.11 -3.90 4.07
CA VAL A 86 -18.91 -2.70 4.89
C VAL A 86 -19.49 -1.46 4.20
N ASP A 87 -19.27 -1.32 2.90
CA ASP A 87 -19.80 -0.22 2.09
C ASP A 87 -21.35 -0.28 1.99
N ILE A 88 -21.93 -1.48 1.90
CA ILE A 88 -23.39 -1.69 1.96
C ILE A 88 -23.94 -1.27 3.33
N ILE A 89 -23.27 -1.61 4.42
CA ILE A 89 -23.67 -1.21 5.79
C ILE A 89 -23.53 0.31 5.97
N GLU A 90 -22.49 0.92 5.40
CA GLU A 90 -22.21 2.36 5.45
C GLU A 90 -23.21 3.20 4.66
N SER A 91 -23.56 2.77 3.46
CA SER A 91 -24.60 3.43 2.66
C SER A 91 -25.96 3.41 3.38
N LYS A 92 -26.29 2.32 4.08
CA LYS A 92 -27.52 2.21 4.90
C LYS A 92 -27.48 3.04 6.20
N THR A 93 -26.29 3.31 6.75
CA THR A 93 -26.15 4.17 7.96
C THR A 93 -26.09 5.66 7.64
N THR A 94 -25.57 6.05 6.48
CA THR A 94 -25.40 7.46 6.08
C THR A 94 -26.75 8.16 5.78
N SER A 95 -27.82 7.38 5.61
CA SER A 95 -29.16 7.93 5.37
C SER A 95 -29.88 8.47 6.62
N THR A 96 -29.28 8.44 7.83
CA THR A 96 -30.03 8.73 9.07
C THR A 96 -29.55 9.84 10.03
N HIS A 97 -28.41 10.54 9.90
CA HIS A 97 -28.10 11.63 10.86
C HIS A 97 -27.12 12.73 10.38
N LEU A 98 -27.54 13.99 10.52
CA LEU A 98 -26.70 15.20 10.59
C LEU A 98 -26.66 15.72 12.03
N THR A 99 -25.49 16.21 12.48
CA THR A 99 -25.20 17.34 13.42
C THR A 99 -24.20 17.05 14.55
N GLY A 100 -23.25 18.00 14.73
CA GLY A 100 -22.71 18.44 16.03
C GLY A 100 -21.30 17.95 16.43
N GLY A 101 -20.36 18.89 16.67
CA GLY A 101 -19.02 18.61 17.24
C GLY A 101 -18.65 19.50 18.44
N LYS A 102 -17.60 19.12 19.19
CA LYS A 102 -16.79 19.99 20.11
C LYS A 102 -15.55 19.26 20.69
N ARG A 103 -14.44 20.00 20.88
CA ARG A 103 -13.15 19.68 21.59
C ARG A 103 -13.27 19.97 23.12
N PRO A 104 -12.43 19.45 24.07
CA PRO A 104 -11.04 19.94 24.31
C PRO A 104 -9.98 19.04 25.06
N GLN A 105 -8.71 19.50 24.96
CA GLN A 105 -7.54 19.56 25.88
C GLN A 105 -6.70 18.31 26.29
N GLU A 106 -5.37 18.48 26.16
CA GLU A 106 -4.25 17.56 26.45
C GLU A 106 -3.80 17.62 27.93
N ASP A 107 -3.35 16.46 28.45
CA ASP A 107 -2.20 16.32 29.36
C ASP A 107 -1.71 14.86 29.30
N GLY A 108 -0.38 14.66 29.24
CA GLY A 108 0.25 13.38 28.92
C GLY A 108 0.60 12.49 30.11
N LEU A 109 0.87 11.20 29.84
CA LEU A 109 1.97 10.38 30.40
C LEU A 109 1.98 8.97 29.75
N HIS A 110 3.17 8.42 29.47
CA HIS A 110 3.48 7.15 28.78
C HIS A 110 3.12 5.86 29.54
N ALA A 111 2.77 4.75 28.83
CA ALA A 111 3.17 3.35 29.18
C ALA A 111 2.79 2.24 28.13
N SER A 112 3.81 1.43 27.77
CA SER A 112 3.94 -0.01 27.36
C SER A 112 3.08 -0.71 26.27
N GLU A 113 3.76 -1.25 25.24
CA GLU A 113 3.23 -2.05 24.10
C GLU A 113 3.28 -3.58 24.37
N THR A 114 2.29 -4.36 23.88
CA THR A 114 2.31 -5.86 23.88
C THR A 114 1.85 -6.40 22.52
N THR A 115 2.48 -7.49 22.03
CA THR A 115 2.28 -8.04 20.67
C THR A 115 1.18 -9.13 20.60
N ASP A 116 0.29 -9.03 19.61
CA ASP A 116 -0.82 -9.94 19.31
C ASP A 116 -0.36 -11.16 18.49
N LEU A 117 -0.08 -12.24 19.20
CA LEU A 117 0.37 -13.50 18.61
C LEU A 117 -0.64 -14.12 17.64
N ARG A 118 -1.95 -13.82 17.75
CA ARG A 118 -2.96 -14.40 16.81
C ARG A 118 -2.82 -13.83 15.40
N ARG A 119 -2.44 -12.55 15.28
CA ARG A 119 -2.19 -11.91 13.98
C ARG A 119 -0.94 -12.46 13.32
N VAL A 120 0.07 -12.80 14.13
CA VAL A 120 1.28 -13.51 13.68
C VAL A 120 0.93 -14.91 13.16
N PHE A 121 0.07 -15.66 13.85
CA PHE A 121 -0.31 -17.02 13.42
C PHE A 121 -1.03 -17.03 12.05
N LEU A 122 -1.83 -16.01 11.75
CA LEU A 122 -2.48 -15.86 10.44
C LEU A 122 -1.48 -15.61 9.31
N LEU A 123 -0.41 -14.85 9.55
CA LEU A 123 0.67 -14.69 8.57
C LEU A 123 1.41 -16.03 8.35
N VAL A 124 1.69 -16.72 9.44
CA VAL A 124 2.42 -17.98 9.45
C VAL A 124 1.64 -19.09 8.75
N LYS A 125 0.32 -19.22 8.99
CA LYS A 125 -0.51 -20.25 8.33
C LYS A 125 -0.51 -20.13 6.81
N GLU A 126 -0.54 -18.90 6.28
CA GLU A 126 -0.59 -18.66 4.83
C GLU A 126 0.74 -18.97 4.13
N LYS A 127 1.87 -18.74 4.82
CA LYS A 127 3.20 -18.95 4.23
C LYS A 127 3.76 -20.35 4.46
N LEU A 128 3.33 -21.09 5.48
CA LEU A 128 3.93 -22.39 5.83
C LEU A 128 3.52 -23.54 4.92
N GLY A 129 2.30 -23.54 4.37
CA GLY A 129 1.81 -24.63 3.52
C GLY A 129 1.96 -25.99 4.22
N VAL A 130 2.36 -27.05 3.51
CA VAL A 130 2.56 -28.42 4.08
C VAL A 130 3.71 -28.54 5.09
N ARG A 131 4.61 -27.55 5.15
CA ARG A 131 5.81 -27.56 6.01
C ARG A 131 5.53 -27.15 7.46
N TRP A 132 4.27 -26.92 7.82
CA TRP A 132 3.86 -26.65 9.21
C TRP A 132 4.24 -27.79 10.17
N LYS A 133 4.40 -29.02 9.67
CA LYS A 133 4.85 -30.18 10.47
C LYS A 133 6.28 -30.02 10.99
N ASP A 134 7.15 -29.39 10.21
CA ASP A 134 8.55 -29.16 10.60
C ASP A 134 8.64 -28.10 11.70
N VAL A 135 7.73 -27.11 11.64
CA VAL A 135 7.55 -26.11 12.70
C VAL A 135 6.93 -26.74 13.95
N ALA A 136 5.96 -27.65 13.81
CA ALA A 136 5.39 -28.38 14.95
C ALA A 136 6.45 -29.23 15.68
N ARG A 137 7.34 -29.89 14.94
CA ARG A 137 8.48 -30.62 15.54
C ARG A 137 9.45 -29.69 16.26
N ALA A 138 9.75 -28.53 15.68
CA ALA A 138 10.60 -27.51 16.30
C ALA A 138 9.97 -26.85 17.54
N LEU A 139 8.64 -26.93 17.67
CA LEU A 139 7.87 -26.50 18.85
C LEU A 139 7.61 -27.65 19.85
N ASP A 140 8.35 -28.76 19.74
CA ASP A 140 8.28 -29.95 20.62
C ASP A 140 6.92 -30.67 20.64
N PHE A 141 6.17 -30.67 19.53
CA PHE A 141 5.02 -31.57 19.38
C PHE A 141 5.46 -32.99 19.05
N GLU A 142 4.86 -33.98 19.72
CA GLU A 142 5.08 -35.40 19.41
C GLU A 142 4.43 -35.75 18.05
N GLU A 143 5.00 -36.72 17.32
CA GLU A 143 4.46 -37.15 16.01
C GLU A 143 2.98 -37.60 16.11
N ALA A 144 2.58 -38.16 17.25
CA ALA A 144 1.19 -38.53 17.50
C ALA A 144 0.24 -37.32 17.51
N ASP A 145 0.66 -36.18 18.07
CA ASP A 145 -0.11 -34.94 18.07
C ASP A 145 -0.17 -34.34 16.65
N ILE A 146 0.96 -34.37 15.92
CA ILE A 146 1.05 -33.88 14.54
C ILE A 146 0.12 -34.68 13.61
N ASP A 147 0.05 -35.99 13.79
CA ASP A 147 -0.86 -36.85 13.03
C ASP A 147 -2.33 -36.60 13.38
N VAL A 148 -2.63 -36.30 14.65
CA VAL A 148 -3.99 -35.91 15.06
C VAL A 148 -4.42 -34.62 14.37
N PHE A 149 -3.57 -33.59 14.25
CA PHE A 149 -3.90 -32.37 13.49
C PHE A 149 -4.04 -32.63 11.99
N THR A 150 -3.16 -33.47 11.43
CA THR A 150 -3.21 -33.85 10.00
C THR A 150 -4.49 -34.62 9.68
N TYR A 151 -4.95 -35.50 10.57
CA TYR A 151 -6.16 -36.28 10.37
C TYR A 151 -7.44 -35.44 10.56
N LYS A 152 -7.41 -34.45 11.47
CA LYS A 152 -8.54 -33.54 11.73
C LYS A 152 -8.82 -32.58 10.59
N HIS A 153 -7.82 -32.19 9.80
CA HIS A 153 -7.97 -31.20 8.73
C HIS A 153 -7.42 -31.66 7.39
N ARG A 154 -8.26 -31.61 6.36
CA ARG A 154 -7.85 -31.90 4.98
C ARG A 154 -6.93 -30.83 4.38
N ASP A 155 -7.06 -29.58 4.85
CA ASP A 155 -6.18 -28.46 4.45
C ASP A 155 -5.01 -28.30 5.44
N PRO A 156 -3.75 -28.35 4.97
CA PRO A 156 -2.57 -28.11 5.80
C PRO A 156 -2.56 -26.78 6.55
N ARG A 157 -3.21 -25.74 6.02
CA ARG A 157 -3.29 -24.41 6.67
C ARG A 157 -4.15 -24.43 7.92
N ASN A 158 -5.22 -25.22 7.91
CA ASN A 158 -6.11 -25.37 9.06
C ASN A 158 -5.44 -26.23 10.14
N ALA A 159 -4.71 -27.28 9.75
CA ALA A 159 -3.89 -28.06 10.67
C ALA A 159 -2.77 -27.22 11.32
N CYS A 160 -2.12 -26.34 10.54
CA CYS A 160 -1.12 -25.40 11.04
C CYS A 160 -1.71 -24.41 12.05
N MET A 161 -2.89 -23.85 11.77
CA MET A 161 -3.55 -22.87 12.63
C MET A 161 -3.97 -23.51 13.97
N ASP A 162 -4.54 -24.71 13.91
CA ASP A 162 -4.94 -25.47 15.10
C ASP A 162 -3.72 -25.84 15.97
N MET A 163 -2.60 -26.22 15.36
CA MET A 163 -1.35 -26.51 16.07
C MET A 163 -0.78 -25.27 16.77
N LEU A 164 -0.72 -24.11 16.09
CA LEU A 164 -0.20 -22.86 16.68
C LEU A 164 -1.10 -22.34 17.81
N GLU A 165 -2.41 -22.53 17.70
CA GLU A 165 -3.37 -22.19 18.73
C GLU A 165 -3.26 -23.13 19.94
N GLU A 166 -3.04 -24.43 19.71
CA GLU A 166 -2.78 -25.40 20.78
C GLU A 166 -1.44 -25.11 21.48
N TRP A 167 -0.39 -24.77 20.72
CA TRP A 167 0.90 -24.35 21.26
C TRP A 167 0.77 -23.16 22.21
N ARG A 168 -0.01 -22.15 21.81
CA ARG A 168 -0.29 -20.99 22.65
C ARG A 168 -1.03 -21.35 23.95
N GLN A 169 -1.93 -22.33 23.89
CA GLN A 169 -2.71 -22.77 25.06
C GLN A 169 -1.88 -23.62 26.03
N ARG A 170 -0.78 -24.25 25.59
CA ARG A 170 0.11 -25.07 26.42
C ARG A 170 0.92 -24.28 27.49
N GLY A 171 0.94 -22.94 27.45
CA GLY A 171 1.41 -22.09 28.57
C GLY A 171 2.70 -21.29 28.31
N ARG A 172 3.22 -20.63 29.37
CA ARG A 172 4.05 -19.40 29.41
C ARG A 172 5.34 -19.29 28.56
N GLY A 173 5.66 -20.26 27.71
CA GLY A 173 6.75 -20.21 26.72
C GLY A 173 6.31 -19.76 25.32
N ALA A 174 5.00 -19.58 25.08
CA ALA A 174 4.49 -19.15 23.77
C ALA A 174 4.71 -17.64 23.55
N THR A 175 5.95 -17.26 23.23
CA THR A 175 6.32 -15.88 22.88
C THR A 175 6.73 -15.78 21.41
N LEU A 176 6.74 -14.57 20.86
CA LEU A 176 7.08 -14.35 19.45
C LEU A 176 8.50 -14.82 19.13
N GLU A 177 9.40 -14.69 20.10
CA GLU A 177 10.81 -15.08 20.02
C GLU A 177 10.97 -16.59 19.87
N VAL A 178 10.22 -17.37 20.66
CA VAL A 178 10.24 -18.85 20.56
C VAL A 178 9.64 -19.32 19.23
N LEU A 179 8.63 -18.62 18.71
CA LEU A 179 8.09 -18.91 17.38
C LEU A 179 9.08 -18.58 16.26
N LYS A 180 9.80 -17.44 16.36
CA LYS A 180 10.86 -17.07 15.40
C LYS A 180 11.97 -18.13 15.40
N GLU A 181 12.45 -18.55 16.57
CA GLU A 181 13.48 -19.60 16.71
C GLU A 181 13.05 -20.96 16.13
N ALA A 182 11.79 -21.35 16.34
CA ALA A 182 11.24 -22.58 15.75
C ALA A 182 11.12 -22.49 14.22
N LEU A 183 10.77 -21.32 13.68
CA LEU A 183 10.71 -21.08 12.23
C LEU A 183 12.12 -21.06 11.59
N GLU A 184 13.12 -20.52 12.28
CA GLU A 184 14.53 -20.59 11.88
C GLU A 184 15.02 -22.03 11.84
N THR A 185 14.74 -22.81 12.88
CA THR A 185 15.08 -24.24 12.98
C THR A 185 14.40 -25.06 11.89
N ALA A 186 13.16 -24.70 11.53
CA ALA A 186 12.44 -25.29 10.39
C ALA A 186 12.92 -24.80 9.01
N GLY A 187 13.93 -23.92 8.95
CA GLY A 187 14.51 -23.39 7.72
C GLY A 187 13.55 -22.47 6.94
N ARG A 188 12.78 -21.63 7.64
CA ARG A 188 11.81 -20.68 7.09
C ARG A 188 12.16 -19.22 7.43
N MET A 189 13.39 -18.82 7.09
CA MET A 189 13.84 -17.43 7.22
C MET A 189 12.92 -16.45 6.50
N ASP A 190 12.33 -16.85 5.37
CA ASP A 190 11.37 -16.05 4.59
C ASP A 190 10.06 -15.71 5.34
N VAL A 191 9.68 -16.53 6.33
CA VAL A 191 8.53 -16.28 7.21
C VAL A 191 8.96 -15.45 8.41
N VAL A 192 10.16 -15.67 8.93
CA VAL A 192 10.75 -14.88 10.03
C VAL A 192 10.97 -13.44 9.60
N ASP A 193 11.57 -13.21 8.42
CA ASP A 193 11.77 -11.91 7.82
C ASP A 193 10.42 -11.18 7.62
N ALA A 194 9.40 -11.90 7.17
CA ALA A 194 8.06 -11.35 7.04
C ALA A 194 7.41 -11.01 8.40
N ILE A 195 7.68 -11.78 9.46
CA ILE A 195 7.20 -11.45 10.81
C ILE A 195 7.92 -10.21 11.34
N ILE A 196 9.22 -10.05 11.06
CA ILE A 196 10.02 -8.88 11.45
C ILE A 196 9.56 -7.64 10.69
N GLU A 197 9.37 -7.74 9.38
CA GLU A 197 8.87 -6.64 8.53
C GLU A 197 7.50 -6.12 8.96
N HIS A 198 6.66 -6.98 9.54
CA HIS A 198 5.30 -6.65 9.99
C HIS A 198 5.17 -6.58 11.53
N GLU A 199 6.27 -6.53 12.29
CA GLU A 199 6.29 -6.66 13.76
C GLU A 199 5.49 -5.56 14.48
N ASP A 200 5.48 -4.35 13.94
CA ASP A 200 4.70 -3.22 14.48
C ASP A 200 3.19 -3.34 14.23
N GLU A 201 2.77 -4.08 13.21
CA GLU A 201 1.35 -4.33 12.90
C GLU A 201 0.70 -5.30 13.90
N PHE A 202 1.53 -6.11 14.56
CA PHE A 202 1.09 -7.07 15.56
C PHE A 202 0.93 -6.44 16.94
N LYS A 203 1.35 -5.19 17.19
CA LYS A 203 1.22 -4.54 18.51
C LYS A 203 -0.23 -4.15 18.85
N VAL A 204 -0.73 -4.55 20.02
CA VAL A 204 -2.10 -4.26 20.49
C VAL A 204 -2.18 -2.82 21.02
N LYS A 205 -2.82 -1.91 20.27
CA LYS A 205 -3.33 -0.63 20.78
C LYS A 205 -4.78 -0.81 21.24
N ARG A 206 -5.05 -0.71 22.56
CA ARG A 206 -6.45 -0.68 23.05
C ARG A 206 -7.03 0.75 22.97
N PRO A 207 -8.33 0.92 22.63
CA PRO A 207 -8.87 2.20 22.23
C PRO A 207 -9.63 2.93 23.33
N ARG A 208 -9.65 4.27 23.26
CA ARG A 208 -10.77 5.19 23.57
C ARG A 208 -10.31 6.59 23.14
N GLY A 209 -10.80 7.16 22.03
CA GLY A 209 -12.13 7.78 21.84
C GLY A 209 -11.99 9.29 22.16
N THR A 210 -12.15 10.26 21.26
CA THR A 210 -12.83 10.31 19.96
C THR A 210 -12.37 11.52 19.13
N LEU A 211 -12.36 11.32 17.81
CA LEU A 211 -12.63 12.25 16.70
C LEU A 211 -11.78 13.53 16.55
N THR A 212 -10.76 13.43 15.70
CA THR A 212 -10.46 14.50 14.74
C THR A 212 -11.03 14.09 13.37
N ARG A 213 -11.95 14.91 12.87
CA ARG A 213 -12.62 14.80 11.58
C ARG A 213 -11.63 15.06 10.43
N HIS A 214 -11.42 14.10 9.52
CA HIS A 214 -11.09 14.28 8.09
C HIS A 214 -11.05 12.89 7.40
N ARG A 215 -12.01 12.60 6.52
CA ARG A 215 -11.88 12.53 5.05
C ARG A 215 -11.00 11.35 4.57
N SER A 216 -11.69 10.30 4.14
CA SER A 216 -11.33 9.26 3.17
C SER A 216 -9.86 9.16 2.75
N THR A 217 -9.20 8.06 3.14
CA THR A 217 -7.90 7.56 2.64
C THR A 217 -7.91 6.05 2.88
N GLN A 218 -8.23 5.18 1.92
CA GLN A 218 -7.35 4.71 0.84
C GLN A 218 -5.90 4.56 1.28
N LEU A 219 -5.56 3.32 1.66
CA LEU A 219 -4.25 2.66 1.59
C LEU A 219 -3.04 3.59 1.40
N GLN A 220 -2.52 4.13 2.50
CA GLN A 220 -1.16 4.65 2.54
C GLN A 220 -0.27 3.63 3.24
N ILE A 221 0.62 3.04 2.45
CA ILE A 221 1.97 2.65 2.84
C ILE A 221 2.44 3.67 3.88
N ALA A 222 2.90 3.23 5.05
CA ALA A 222 3.53 4.11 6.02
C ALA A 222 4.80 4.70 5.37
N ARG A 223 4.61 5.80 4.65
CA ARG A 223 5.70 6.58 4.07
C ARG A 223 6.36 7.29 5.23
N ASN A 224 7.65 7.03 5.36
CA ASN A 224 8.53 7.96 6.03
C ASN A 224 8.23 9.35 5.43
N SER A 225 7.81 10.34 6.23
CA SER A 225 7.33 11.65 5.70
C SER A 225 8.40 12.45 4.95
N GLU A 226 9.62 11.91 4.88
CA GLU A 226 10.77 12.44 4.15
C GLU A 226 10.94 11.83 2.74
N GLN A 227 10.32 10.69 2.44
CA GLN A 227 10.53 9.97 1.18
C GLN A 227 9.59 10.46 0.06
N LYS A 228 10.19 10.99 -1.01
CA LYS A 228 9.46 11.53 -2.17
C LYS A 228 8.89 10.44 -3.07
N ARG A 229 7.65 10.59 -3.53
CA ARG A 229 7.05 9.77 -4.62
C ARG A 229 7.44 10.33 -5.96
N VAL A 230 7.91 9.45 -6.82
CA VAL A 230 8.20 9.80 -8.21
C VAL A 230 7.48 8.85 -9.15
N PHE A 231 6.77 9.38 -10.14
CA PHE A 231 6.21 8.59 -11.24
C PHE A 231 6.96 8.90 -12.52
N ILE A 232 7.42 7.87 -13.25
CA ILE A 232 8.05 8.06 -14.56
C ILE A 232 7.01 7.84 -15.66
N SER A 233 6.68 8.90 -16.39
CA SER A 233 5.82 8.83 -17.57
C SER A 233 6.68 8.81 -18.83
N TYR A 234 6.44 7.82 -19.69
CA TYR A 234 7.22 7.59 -20.90
C TYR A 234 6.39 6.88 -21.97
N THR A 235 6.88 6.93 -23.20
CA THR A 235 6.37 6.10 -24.31
C THR A 235 7.25 4.88 -24.50
N VAL A 236 6.63 3.71 -24.74
CA VAL A 236 7.35 2.45 -24.97
C VAL A 236 8.22 2.53 -26.22
N ASP A 237 7.68 3.08 -27.33
CA ASP A 237 8.48 3.46 -28.51
C ASP A 237 8.85 4.96 -28.39
N PRO A 238 10.14 5.32 -28.26
CA PRO A 238 10.54 6.72 -28.09
C PRO A 238 10.45 7.55 -29.39
N TYR A 239 10.52 6.93 -30.57
CA TYR A 239 10.60 7.68 -31.82
C TYR A 239 9.37 7.47 -32.70
N ILE A 240 9.15 8.41 -33.61
CA ILE A 240 8.08 8.36 -34.61
C ILE A 240 8.60 8.09 -36.03
N ASP A 241 9.91 7.96 -36.18
CA ASP A 241 10.55 7.79 -37.49
C ASP A 241 10.01 6.54 -38.20
N PRO A 242 9.29 6.71 -39.33
CA PRO A 242 8.69 5.61 -40.07
C PRO A 242 9.73 4.83 -40.90
N THR A 243 10.93 5.37 -41.08
CA THR A 243 11.99 4.72 -41.88
C THR A 243 12.71 3.61 -41.10
N ARG A 244 12.50 3.53 -39.78
CA ARG A 244 13.07 2.47 -38.93
C ARG A 244 12.53 1.09 -39.32
N THR A 245 13.45 0.16 -39.53
CA THR A 245 13.12 -1.27 -39.67
C THR A 245 12.49 -1.83 -38.38
N SER A 246 11.74 -2.93 -38.48
CA SER A 246 11.16 -3.59 -37.29
C SER A 246 12.23 -3.95 -36.25
N ARG A 247 13.39 -4.45 -36.68
CA ARG A 247 14.51 -4.77 -35.79
C ARG A 247 15.05 -3.54 -35.03
N GLN A 248 15.15 -2.40 -35.69
CA GLN A 248 15.54 -1.15 -35.03
C GLN A 248 14.48 -0.68 -34.04
N ARG A 249 13.20 -0.78 -34.41
CA ARG A 249 12.08 -0.46 -33.50
C ARG A 249 12.12 -1.31 -32.23
N ASP A 250 12.23 -2.62 -32.37
CA ASP A 250 12.29 -3.56 -31.24
C ASP A 250 13.50 -3.27 -30.34
N SER A 251 14.66 -2.98 -30.96
CA SER A 251 15.88 -2.61 -30.23
C SER A 251 15.72 -1.29 -29.46
N HIS A 252 15.07 -0.28 -30.06
CA HIS A 252 14.85 1.01 -29.40
C HIS A 252 13.82 0.91 -28.27
N ILE A 253 12.76 0.11 -28.46
CA ILE A 253 11.77 -0.18 -27.41
C ILE A 253 12.42 -0.89 -26.23
N ALA A 254 13.22 -1.93 -26.50
CA ALA A 254 13.93 -2.66 -25.45
C ALA A 254 14.88 -1.75 -24.67
N LEU A 255 15.66 -0.92 -25.38
CA LEU A 255 16.59 0.02 -24.76
C LEU A 255 15.87 1.10 -23.93
N GLN A 256 14.75 1.63 -24.41
CA GLN A 256 13.93 2.61 -23.70
C GLN A 256 13.41 2.01 -22.38
N ARG A 257 12.80 0.81 -22.44
CA ARG A 257 12.28 0.13 -21.26
C ARG A 257 13.38 -0.16 -20.23
N GLU A 258 14.53 -0.62 -20.70
CA GLU A 258 15.70 -0.86 -19.85
C GLU A 258 16.17 0.42 -19.15
N ARG A 259 16.33 1.53 -19.89
CA ARG A 259 16.77 2.82 -19.34
C ARG A 259 15.78 3.40 -18.32
N VAL A 260 14.47 3.29 -18.59
CA VAL A 260 13.42 3.69 -17.64
C VAL A 260 13.49 2.89 -16.36
N ARG A 261 13.65 1.56 -16.48
CA ARG A 261 13.79 0.68 -15.32
C ARG A 261 15.05 1.00 -14.53
N ALA A 262 16.20 1.15 -15.19
CA ALA A 262 17.46 1.47 -14.54
C ALA A 262 17.40 2.82 -13.80
N LEU A 263 16.78 3.85 -14.38
CA LEU A 263 16.55 5.13 -13.70
C LEU A 263 15.64 4.95 -12.46
N SER A 264 14.55 4.21 -12.59
CA SER A 264 13.64 3.96 -11.47
C SER A 264 14.33 3.17 -10.35
N ASP A 265 15.05 2.09 -10.68
CA ASP A 265 15.83 1.28 -9.74
C ASP A 265 16.88 2.14 -9.02
N ALA A 266 17.61 2.99 -9.74
CA ALA A 266 18.60 3.90 -9.16
C ALA A 266 17.96 4.89 -8.17
N LEU A 267 16.80 5.46 -8.50
CA LEU A 267 16.05 6.32 -7.58
C LEU A 267 15.61 5.54 -6.33
N ARG A 268 15.08 4.32 -6.49
CA ARG A 268 14.64 3.46 -5.37
C ARG A 268 15.78 3.06 -4.45
N ILE A 269 16.91 2.65 -5.00
CA ILE A 269 18.13 2.31 -4.23
C ILE A 269 18.60 3.50 -3.39
N ASN A 270 18.42 4.73 -3.89
CA ASN A 270 18.78 5.95 -3.18
C ASN A 270 17.63 6.55 -2.34
N GLY A 271 16.62 5.74 -2.00
CA GLY A 271 15.58 6.12 -1.06
C GLY A 271 14.48 7.01 -1.62
N VAL A 272 14.23 7.02 -2.94
CA VAL A 272 13.05 7.66 -3.55
C VAL A 272 12.00 6.61 -3.90
N ASP A 273 10.75 6.81 -3.53
CA ASP A 273 9.66 5.90 -3.91
C ASP A 273 9.26 6.13 -5.37
N CYS A 274 10.06 5.58 -6.29
CA CYS A 274 9.84 5.67 -7.72
C CYS A 274 8.96 4.51 -8.22
N VAL A 275 7.93 4.83 -9.02
CA VAL A 275 7.00 3.86 -9.61
C VAL A 275 6.95 3.98 -11.13
N ILE A 276 6.86 2.82 -11.80
CA ILE A 276 6.71 2.65 -13.25
C ILE A 276 5.76 1.49 -13.55
N ASP A 277 5.16 1.50 -14.73
CA ASP A 277 4.23 0.45 -15.18
C ASP A 277 4.89 -0.95 -15.22
N GLN A 278 6.19 -1.04 -15.55
CA GLN A 278 6.94 -2.29 -15.62
C GLN A 278 6.95 -3.09 -14.30
N TYR A 279 6.81 -2.44 -13.13
CA TYR A 279 6.78 -3.14 -11.85
C TYR A 279 5.45 -3.83 -11.56
N VAL A 280 4.37 -3.38 -12.18
CA VAL A 280 3.02 -3.91 -11.96
C VAL A 280 2.54 -4.79 -13.11
N GLU A 281 3.34 -4.96 -14.17
CA GLU A 281 2.99 -5.81 -15.32
C GLU A 281 2.71 -7.29 -14.95
N GLN A 282 3.35 -7.82 -13.91
CA GLN A 282 3.12 -9.21 -13.43
C GLN A 282 1.84 -9.37 -12.61
N ASN A 283 1.33 -8.27 -12.04
CA ASN A 283 0.05 -8.22 -11.34
C ASN A 283 -0.70 -6.95 -11.80
N PRO A 284 -1.23 -6.96 -13.03
CA PRO A 284 -1.70 -5.75 -13.66
C PRO A 284 -2.93 -5.19 -12.96
N PRO A 285 -3.08 -3.86 -12.88
CA PRO A 285 -4.31 -3.26 -12.39
C PRO A 285 -5.49 -3.62 -13.31
N ASN A 286 -6.69 -3.75 -12.72
CA ASN A 286 -7.93 -3.96 -13.48
C ASN A 286 -8.14 -2.89 -14.56
N ILE A 287 -7.73 -1.65 -14.26
CA ILE A 287 -7.85 -0.50 -15.16
C ILE A 287 -6.55 0.32 -15.10
N TRP A 288 -5.74 0.24 -16.17
CA TRP A 288 -4.48 0.98 -16.29
C TRP A 288 -4.66 2.49 -16.26
N THR A 289 -5.72 3.00 -16.88
CA THR A 289 -5.99 4.45 -16.91
C THR A 289 -6.19 5.03 -15.52
N ARG A 290 -6.97 4.34 -14.68
CA ARG A 290 -7.20 4.72 -13.29
C ARG A 290 -5.93 4.61 -12.46
N TRP A 291 -5.17 3.52 -12.63
CA TRP A 291 -3.88 3.37 -11.96
C TRP A 291 -2.94 4.52 -12.32
N THR A 292 -2.82 4.90 -13.59
CA THR A 292 -1.96 6.02 -13.98
C THR A 292 -2.47 7.36 -13.43
N GLU A 293 -3.78 7.61 -13.43
CA GLU A 293 -4.35 8.82 -12.81
C GLU A 293 -4.02 8.90 -11.32
N ASP A 294 -4.15 7.77 -10.60
CA ASP A 294 -3.84 7.67 -9.19
C ASP A 294 -2.34 7.92 -8.95
N GLU A 295 -1.45 7.29 -9.73
CA GLU A 295 0.00 7.51 -9.62
C GLU A 295 0.40 8.95 -9.94
N LEU A 296 -0.20 9.51 -11.00
CA LEU A 296 -0.01 10.91 -11.36
C LEU A 296 -0.48 11.83 -10.25
N HIS A 297 -1.59 11.53 -9.57
CA HIS A 297 -2.09 12.32 -8.45
C HIS A 297 -1.17 12.23 -7.23
N MET A 298 -0.78 11.01 -6.83
CA MET A 298 0.03 10.72 -5.65
C MET A 298 1.50 11.14 -5.76
N ALA A 299 2.02 11.34 -6.98
CA ALA A 299 3.41 11.69 -7.20
C ALA A 299 3.76 13.11 -6.68
N ASP A 300 4.89 13.26 -5.99
CA ASP A 300 5.49 14.57 -5.70
C ASP A 300 6.13 15.15 -6.96
N TYR A 301 6.81 14.29 -7.72
CA TYR A 301 7.39 14.62 -9.03
C TYR A 301 7.00 13.60 -10.10
N VAL A 302 6.80 14.09 -11.31
CA VAL A 302 6.52 13.28 -12.51
C VAL A 302 7.67 13.49 -13.48
N LEU A 303 8.45 12.44 -13.71
CA LEU A 303 9.54 12.47 -14.68
C LEU A 303 8.96 12.19 -16.07
N MET A 304 9.02 13.19 -16.94
CA MET A 304 8.60 13.06 -18.33
C MET A 304 9.80 12.66 -19.16
N ILE A 305 9.80 11.42 -19.68
CA ILE A 305 10.86 10.97 -20.58
C ILE A 305 10.61 11.58 -21.97
N CYS A 306 11.21 12.74 -22.20
CA CYS A 306 10.99 13.57 -23.37
C CYS A 306 11.63 12.93 -24.60
N THR A 307 10.78 12.63 -25.59
CA THR A 307 11.15 12.07 -26.89
C THR A 307 10.12 12.53 -27.92
N SER A 308 10.47 12.48 -29.21
CA SER A 308 9.56 12.88 -30.29
C SER A 308 8.18 12.21 -30.23
N ASN A 309 8.10 10.92 -29.90
CA ASN A 309 6.81 10.24 -29.76
C ASN A 309 6.10 10.62 -28.46
N TYR A 310 6.83 10.80 -27.36
CA TYR A 310 6.23 11.25 -26.09
C TYR A 310 5.54 12.60 -26.23
N LEU A 311 6.17 13.57 -26.90
CA LEU A 311 5.56 14.87 -27.15
C LEU A 311 4.25 14.76 -27.95
N GLN A 312 4.21 13.94 -29.00
CA GLN A 312 2.99 13.73 -29.78
C GLN A 312 1.86 13.12 -28.95
N CYS A 313 2.19 12.17 -28.07
CA CYS A 313 1.21 11.54 -27.17
C CYS A 313 0.65 12.52 -26.14
N VAL A 314 1.51 13.33 -25.51
CA VAL A 314 1.06 14.33 -24.52
C VAL A 314 0.26 15.44 -25.20
N THR A 315 0.71 15.99 -26.33
CA THR A 315 0.02 17.10 -27.01
C THR A 315 -1.25 16.69 -27.75
N GLY A 316 -1.60 15.40 -27.78
CA GLY A 316 -2.79 14.89 -28.45
C GLY A 316 -2.76 15.02 -29.98
N LYS A 317 -1.60 15.28 -30.59
CA LYS A 317 -1.42 15.47 -32.04
C LYS A 317 -1.43 14.17 -32.86
N LYS A 318 -1.66 13.02 -32.21
CA LYS A 318 -1.75 11.71 -32.86
C LYS A 318 -3.22 11.28 -32.91
N ASP A 319 -3.83 11.45 -34.08
CA ASP A 319 -5.21 11.04 -34.38
C ASP A 319 -5.42 9.51 -34.38
N GLU A 320 -6.68 9.11 -34.52
CA GLU A 320 -7.37 7.93 -33.97
C GLU A 320 -6.90 6.54 -34.48
N GLU A 321 -5.99 6.44 -35.44
CA GLU A 321 -5.76 5.20 -36.22
C GLU A 321 -4.72 4.18 -35.68
N ALA A 322 -4.02 4.45 -34.57
CA ALA A 322 -3.10 3.46 -33.98
C ALA A 322 -3.87 2.38 -33.20
N THR A 323 -4.21 1.29 -33.88
CA THR A 323 -4.79 0.08 -33.33
C THR A 323 -3.88 -0.57 -32.27
N SER A 324 -4.52 -1.02 -31.19
CA SER A 324 -4.07 -2.04 -30.24
C SER A 324 -2.64 -1.91 -29.65
N GLU A 325 -2.53 -1.26 -28.50
CA GLU A 325 -2.17 -1.94 -27.24
C GLU A 325 -2.27 -0.93 -26.09
N TYR A 326 -3.02 -1.32 -25.07
CA TYR A 326 -3.30 -0.61 -23.83
C TYR A 326 -2.03 0.02 -23.26
N LYS A 327 -1.97 1.36 -23.12
CA LYS A 327 -1.22 2.11 -22.07
C LYS A 327 -0.92 3.56 -22.43
N VAL A 328 -0.54 3.88 -23.67
CA VAL A 328 0.11 5.19 -23.95
C VAL A 328 -0.85 6.36 -24.25
N ARG A 329 -2.10 6.10 -24.68
CA ARG A 329 -2.99 7.15 -25.20
C ARG A 329 -3.70 8.00 -24.15
N PHE A 330 -3.97 7.44 -22.97
CA PHE A 330 -4.78 8.11 -21.95
C PHE A 330 -3.91 9.00 -21.04
N GLU A 331 -2.72 8.51 -20.67
CA GLU A 331 -1.77 9.22 -19.81
C GLU A 331 -1.39 10.60 -20.38
N GLY A 332 -1.15 10.67 -21.69
CA GLY A 332 -0.76 11.91 -22.37
C GLY A 332 -1.81 13.02 -22.28
N LYS A 333 -3.10 12.69 -22.46
CA LYS A 333 -4.20 13.66 -22.36
C LYS A 333 -4.41 14.13 -20.91
N VAL A 334 -4.26 13.24 -19.93
CA VAL A 334 -4.37 13.60 -18.50
C VAL A 334 -3.22 14.53 -18.10
N ILE A 335 -1.99 14.22 -18.50
CA ILE A 335 -0.83 15.08 -18.25
C ILE A 335 -1.05 16.45 -18.91
N TYR A 336 -1.42 16.49 -20.19
CA TYR A 336 -1.64 17.75 -20.90
C TYR A 336 -2.72 18.64 -20.29
N ALA A 337 -3.81 18.03 -19.79
CA ALA A 337 -4.83 18.77 -19.05
C ALA A 337 -4.25 19.40 -17.76
N GLN A 338 -3.39 18.69 -17.03
CA GLN A 338 -2.71 19.24 -15.85
C GLN A 338 -1.69 20.33 -16.21
N LEU A 339 -1.05 20.24 -17.38
CA LEU A 339 -0.11 21.26 -17.86
C LEU A 339 -0.78 22.62 -18.15
N ALA A 340 -2.11 22.68 -18.24
CA ALA A 340 -2.83 23.94 -18.36
C ALA A 340 -2.79 24.79 -17.08
N ASP A 341 -2.55 24.19 -15.91
CA ASP A 341 -2.39 24.91 -14.64
C ASP A 341 -0.89 25.20 -14.37
N PRO A 342 -0.44 26.47 -14.40
CA PRO A 342 0.94 26.82 -14.09
C PRO A 342 1.41 26.35 -12.70
N LYS A 343 0.50 26.19 -11.74
CA LYS A 343 0.85 25.70 -10.40
C LYS A 343 1.28 24.23 -10.41
N ALA A 344 0.83 23.47 -11.40
CA ALA A 344 1.21 22.07 -11.55
C ALA A 344 2.60 21.91 -12.18
N HIS A 345 3.16 22.95 -12.81
CA HIS A 345 4.41 22.84 -13.57
C HIS A 345 5.61 22.40 -12.73
N GLU A 346 5.68 22.78 -11.45
CA GLU A 346 6.78 22.40 -10.56
C GLU A 346 6.88 20.89 -10.30
N LYS A 347 5.77 20.17 -10.48
CA LYS A 347 5.68 18.71 -10.34
C LYS A 347 6.30 17.97 -11.52
N PHE A 348 6.30 18.56 -12.72
CA PHE A 348 6.74 17.88 -13.93
C PHE A 348 8.19 18.21 -14.27
N LEU A 349 9.03 17.18 -14.39
CA LEU A 349 10.44 17.31 -14.68
C LEU A 349 10.74 16.71 -16.06
N PRO A 350 11.17 17.51 -17.06
CA PRO A 350 11.61 16.99 -18.34
C PRO A 350 12.95 16.24 -18.20
N VAL A 351 12.98 14.97 -18.60
CA VAL A 351 14.14 14.08 -18.48
C VAL A 351 14.47 13.48 -19.84
N PHE A 352 15.76 13.37 -20.16
CA PHE A 352 16.26 12.82 -21.41
C PHE A 352 17.29 11.72 -21.15
N PHE A 353 17.23 10.63 -21.93
CA PHE A 353 18.30 9.62 -21.96
C PHE A 353 19.34 9.92 -23.05
N ASP A 354 18.91 10.53 -24.15
CA ASP A 354 19.79 10.97 -25.23
C ASP A 354 20.04 12.48 -25.11
N GLU A 355 20.77 13.07 -26.07
CA GLU A 355 21.01 14.51 -26.08
C GLU A 355 19.72 15.30 -25.93
N ILE A 356 19.78 16.36 -25.13
CA ILE A 356 18.61 17.18 -24.83
C ILE A 356 18.14 17.85 -26.12
N ASN A 357 16.95 17.47 -26.55
CA ASN A 357 16.25 18.10 -27.66
C ASN A 357 15.07 18.93 -27.12
N ARG A 358 15.19 20.25 -27.20
CA ARG A 358 14.14 21.15 -26.72
C ARG A 358 12.83 21.00 -27.48
N ASP A 359 12.89 20.56 -28.73
CA ASP A 359 11.71 20.39 -29.58
C ASP A 359 10.85 19.19 -29.16
N ASP A 360 11.38 18.30 -28.31
CA ASP A 360 10.67 17.13 -27.77
C ASP A 360 9.94 17.42 -26.44
N VAL A 361 9.85 18.70 -26.04
CA VAL A 361 9.23 19.14 -24.79
C VAL A 361 8.01 20.02 -25.06
N PRO A 362 6.89 19.87 -24.31
CA PRO A 362 5.77 20.79 -24.40
C PRO A 362 6.20 22.26 -24.26
N SER A 363 5.57 23.16 -25.03
CA SER A 363 5.96 24.57 -25.11
C SER A 363 6.00 25.29 -23.75
N VAL A 364 5.14 24.87 -22.82
CA VAL A 364 5.07 25.40 -21.45
C VAL A 364 6.36 25.20 -20.65
N PHE A 365 7.19 24.22 -21.01
CA PHE A 365 8.46 23.93 -20.33
C PHE A 365 9.70 24.41 -21.08
N GLN A 366 9.58 25.20 -22.16
CA GLN A 366 10.74 25.64 -22.95
C GLN A 366 11.78 26.45 -22.14
N ALA A 367 11.34 27.09 -21.05
CA ALA A 367 12.20 27.82 -20.12
C ALA A 367 12.53 27.03 -18.83
N ALA A 368 12.09 25.78 -18.72
CA ALA A 368 12.35 24.94 -17.56
C ALA A 368 13.78 24.36 -17.60
N HIS A 369 14.25 23.87 -16.45
CA HIS A 369 15.48 23.08 -16.40
C HIS A 369 15.21 21.66 -16.92
N PHE A 370 16.13 21.14 -17.73
CA PHE A 370 16.05 19.79 -18.32
C PHE A 370 17.13 18.91 -17.74
N TYR A 371 16.77 17.68 -17.38
CA TYR A 371 17.68 16.72 -16.76
C TYR A 371 18.14 15.69 -17.79
N GLY A 372 19.43 15.63 -18.06
CA GLY A 372 20.03 14.62 -18.92
C GLY A 372 21.23 15.11 -19.74
N PRO A 373 21.73 14.29 -20.69
CA PRO A 373 21.33 12.90 -20.91
C PRO A 373 21.65 12.01 -19.71
N ILE A 374 20.65 11.30 -19.20
CA ILE A 374 20.81 10.30 -18.14
C ILE A 374 21.43 9.04 -18.74
N GLU A 375 22.50 8.57 -18.11
CA GLU A 375 23.23 7.38 -18.53
C GLU A 375 22.36 6.12 -18.45
N ARG A 376 22.74 5.08 -19.21
CA ARG A 376 21.99 3.81 -19.25
C ARG A 376 21.91 3.10 -17.90
N ASP A 377 22.95 3.27 -17.08
CA ASP A 377 23.08 2.69 -15.74
C ASP A 377 23.37 3.84 -14.76
N PRO A 378 22.34 4.63 -14.41
CA PRO A 378 22.52 5.83 -13.63
C PRO A 378 22.84 5.49 -12.17
N ARG A 379 23.80 6.20 -11.58
CA ARG A 379 24.20 6.04 -10.18
C ARG A 379 24.45 7.38 -9.52
N TYR A 380 24.22 7.42 -8.21
CA TYR A 380 24.63 8.56 -7.39
C TYR A 380 26.15 8.75 -7.48
N GLY A 381 26.58 10.00 -7.64
CA GLY A 381 27.95 10.40 -7.97
C GLY A 381 28.17 10.68 -9.46
N GLN A 382 27.14 10.54 -10.31
CA GLN A 382 27.17 10.96 -11.70
C GLN A 382 26.48 12.31 -11.84
N ASP A 383 27.19 13.33 -12.34
CA ASP A 383 26.76 14.73 -12.31
C ASP A 383 25.34 14.99 -12.85
N LYS A 384 24.88 14.24 -13.86
CA LYS A 384 23.56 14.44 -14.47
C LYS A 384 22.44 13.77 -13.69
N PHE A 385 22.66 12.53 -13.25
CA PHE A 385 21.75 11.86 -12.33
C PHE A 385 21.65 12.61 -10.99
N ASP A 386 22.78 13.09 -10.47
CA ASP A 386 22.85 13.82 -9.21
C ASP A 386 22.02 15.10 -9.24
N GLN A 387 22.02 15.85 -10.35
CA GLN A 387 21.18 17.04 -10.50
C GLN A 387 19.69 16.71 -10.38
N LEU A 388 19.24 15.65 -11.07
CA LEU A 388 17.85 15.18 -11.01
C LEU A 388 17.51 14.68 -9.60
N PHE A 389 18.38 13.85 -9.03
CA PHE A 389 18.21 13.30 -7.70
C PHE A 389 18.11 14.41 -6.64
N CYS A 390 19.05 15.36 -6.65
CA CYS A 390 19.07 16.53 -5.76
C CYS A 390 17.79 17.37 -5.88
N LYS A 391 17.28 17.57 -7.10
CA LYS A 391 15.99 18.23 -7.31
C LYS A 391 14.86 17.48 -6.61
N ILE A 392 14.79 16.17 -6.78
CA ILE A 392 13.74 15.32 -6.21
C ILE A 392 13.78 15.38 -4.68
N VAL A 393 14.95 15.15 -4.08
CA VAL A 393 15.09 15.11 -2.61
C VAL A 393 15.12 16.51 -1.96
N GLY A 394 15.19 17.58 -2.76
CA GLY A 394 15.26 18.95 -2.26
C GLY A 394 16.54 19.27 -1.48
N SER A 395 17.63 18.57 -1.77
CA SER A 395 18.92 18.70 -1.07
C SER A 395 20.06 18.76 -2.08
N ALA A 396 21.18 19.36 -1.69
CA ALA A 396 22.40 19.43 -2.49
C ALA A 396 23.63 19.02 -1.64
N PRO A 397 24.70 18.51 -2.27
CA PRO A 397 25.96 18.25 -1.58
C PRO A 397 26.46 19.49 -0.86
N LYS A 398 27.07 19.33 0.32
CA LYS A 398 27.52 20.46 1.16
C LYS A 398 28.50 21.37 0.41
N GLU A 399 29.31 20.81 -0.47
CA GLU A 399 30.28 21.53 -1.28
C GLU A 399 29.63 22.45 -2.33
N LYS A 400 28.37 22.17 -2.71
CA LYS A 400 27.58 22.96 -3.66
C LYS A 400 26.64 23.96 -2.97
N LEU A 401 26.54 23.95 -1.64
CA LEU A 401 25.74 24.93 -0.89
C LEU A 401 26.45 26.27 -0.80
N PRO A 402 25.71 27.40 -0.85
CA PRO A 402 26.32 28.71 -0.64
C PRO A 402 26.94 28.79 0.76
N PRO A 403 28.09 29.48 0.92
CA PRO A 403 28.67 29.70 2.24
C PRO A 403 27.69 30.52 3.12
N PRO A 404 27.77 30.40 4.44
CA PRO A 404 26.95 31.20 5.35
C PRO A 404 27.09 32.70 5.05
N VAL A 405 25.98 33.42 5.11
CA VAL A 405 25.99 34.88 4.94
C VAL A 405 26.84 35.50 6.05
N GLY A 406 27.91 36.21 5.65
CA GLY A 406 28.80 36.89 6.57
C GLY A 406 28.16 38.12 7.24
N ASN A 407 28.75 38.58 8.34
CA ASN A 407 28.31 39.80 9.01
C ASN A 407 28.59 41.04 8.15
N ILE A 408 27.69 42.03 8.19
CA ILE A 408 27.91 43.34 7.57
C ILE A 408 29.09 44.00 8.31
N PRO A 409 30.12 44.48 7.58
CA PRO A 409 31.23 45.19 8.21
C PRO A 409 30.74 46.41 9.01
N PRO A 410 31.32 46.67 10.21
CA PRO A 410 30.94 47.82 11.03
C PRO A 410 31.17 49.13 10.26
N GLY A 411 30.19 50.04 10.31
CA GLY A 411 30.22 51.35 9.63
C GLY A 411 29.48 51.43 8.29
N LEU A 412 28.96 50.31 7.77
CA LEU A 412 28.12 50.30 6.56
C LEU A 412 26.63 50.32 6.93
N VAL A 413 25.89 51.30 6.43
CA VAL A 413 24.43 51.40 6.61
C VAL A 413 23.74 50.84 5.36
N PRO A 414 22.76 49.93 5.47
CA PRO A 414 22.02 49.43 4.32
C PRO A 414 21.35 50.58 3.58
N VAL A 415 21.66 50.74 2.28
CA VAL A 415 20.97 51.71 1.44
C VAL A 415 19.60 51.12 1.09
N PRO A 416 18.48 51.81 1.38
CA PRO A 416 17.16 51.34 0.98
C PRO A 416 17.10 51.23 -0.54
N ARG A 417 16.72 50.04 -1.05
CA ARG A 417 16.49 49.85 -2.48
C ARG A 417 15.36 50.77 -2.91
N ARG A 418 15.61 51.61 -3.93
CA ARG A 418 14.52 52.29 -4.64
C ARG A 418 13.70 51.21 -5.33
N THR A 419 12.50 50.95 -4.81
CA THR A 419 11.47 50.12 -5.43
C THR A 419 11.00 50.72 -6.74
#